data_AF-A0A5B1CJN5-F1
#
_entry.id   AF-A0A5B1CJN5-F1
#
_cell.length_a   1.000
_cell.length_b   1.000
_cell.length_c   1.000
_cell.angle_alpha   90.00
_cell.angle_beta   90.00
_cell.angle_gamma   90.00
#
_symmetry.space_group_name_H-M   'P 1'
#
loop_
_entity.id
_entity.type
_entity.pdbx_description
1 polymer ?
#
loop_
_entity_poly.entity_id
_entity_poly.type
_entity_poly.pdbx_seq_one_letter_code
_entity_poly.pdbx_strand_id
1 'polypeptide(L)' 'MDREELLKLIDTGPVKITMNDGSQYTVNDHKDVAVGDLTAYVLVRDPRGILRGTHLSLVCMASVEELQEA' A
#
# COMPACT_ATOMS: atom_id res chain seq x y z
N MET A 1 -2.25 -0.54 -12.14
CA MET A 1 -2.65 0.13 -10.90
C MET A 1 -2.52 1.62 -11.12
N ASP A 2 -3.62 2.35 -11.04
CA ASP A 2 -3.61 3.81 -11.02
C ASP A 2 -3.97 4.36 -9.64
N ARG A 3 -3.90 5.68 -9.48
CA ARG A 3 -4.16 6.36 -8.21
C ARG A 3 -5.59 6.16 -7.71
N GLU A 4 -6.58 6.24 -8.60
CA GLU A 4 -8.00 6.19 -8.21
C GLU A 4 -8.41 4.79 -7.79
N GLU A 5 -7.92 3.78 -8.51
CA GLU A 5 -8.10 2.37 -8.19
C GLU A 5 -7.52 2.03 -6.81
N LEU A 6 -6.27 2.45 -6.54
CA LEU A 6 -5.62 2.19 -5.26
C LEU A 6 -6.36 2.87 -4.09
N LEU A 7 -6.77 4.14 -4.25
CA LEU A 7 -7.51 4.84 -3.20
C LEU A 7 -8.85 4.18 -2.91
N LYS A 8 -9.60 3.77 -3.94
CA LYS A 8 -10.88 3.06 -3.76
C LYS A 8 -10.70 1.76 -2.98
N LEU A 9 -9.64 1.00 -3.22
CA LEU A 9 -9.35 -0.24 -2.50
C LEU A 9 -8.95 0.04 -1.04
N ILE A 10 -8.20 1.11 -0.78
CA ILE A 10 -7.84 1.49 0.59
C ILE A 10 -9.06 1.99 1.38
N ASP A 11 -10.02 2.62 0.70
CA ASP A 11 -11.27 3.07 1.30
C ASP A 11 -12.19 1.90 1.72
N THR A 12 -12.04 0.71 1.14
CA THR A 12 -12.83 -0.48 1.55
C THR A 12 -12.29 -1.16 2.80
N GLY A 13 -11.00 -1.00 3.10
CA GLY A 13 -10.38 -1.54 4.30
C GLY A 13 -8.87 -1.74 4.16
N PRO A 14 -8.27 -2.52 5.08
CA PRO A 14 -6.86 -2.87 5.00
C PRO A 14 -6.53 -3.59 3.70
N VAL A 15 -5.43 -3.20 3.05
CA VAL A 15 -4.96 -3.82 1.80
C VAL A 15 -3.52 -4.28 1.92
N LYS A 16 -3.19 -5.32 1.16
CA LYS A 16 -1.82 -5.80 0.94
C LYS A 16 -1.41 -5.49 -0.49
N ILE A 17 -0.38 -4.66 -0.63
CA ILE A 17 0.23 -4.30 -1.90
C ILE A 17 1.40 -5.25 -2.14
N THR A 18 1.42 -5.91 -3.30
CA THR A 18 2.56 -6.72 -3.76
C THR A 18 3.23 -6.02 -4.92
N MET A 19 4.54 -5.81 -4.83
CA MET A 19 5.36 -5.22 -5.88
C MET A 19 5.87 -6.29 -6.85
N ASN A 20 6.31 -5.88 -8.03
CA ASN A 20 6.84 -6.76 -9.09
C ASN A 20 8.15 -7.46 -8.73
N ASP A 21 8.88 -6.97 -7.71
CA ASP A 21 10.06 -7.63 -7.14
C ASP A 21 9.69 -8.65 -6.04
N GLY A 22 8.40 -8.83 -5.76
CA GLY A 22 7.88 -9.72 -4.74
C GLY A 22 7.80 -9.13 -3.33
N SER A 23 8.25 -7.89 -3.12
CA SER A 23 8.08 -7.21 -1.83
C SER A 23 6.60 -6.95 -1.54
N GLN A 24 6.23 -7.01 -0.25
CA GLN A 24 4.86 -6.87 0.20
C GLN A 24 4.74 -5.81 1.28
N TYR A 25 3.67 -5.01 1.18
CA TYR A 25 3.39 -3.91 2.09
C TYR A 25 1.93 -3.93 2.50
N THR A 26 1.67 -3.90 3.80
CA THR A 26 0.32 -3.78 4.34
C THR A 26 0.01 -2.32 4.64
N VAL A 27 -1.10 -1.84 4.11
CA VAL A 27 -1.67 -0.52 4.40
C VAL A 27 -2.97 -0.76 5.16
N ASN A 28 -3.02 -0.38 6.43
CA ASN A 28 -4.16 -0.70 7.28
C ASN A 28 -5.28 0.35 7.16
N ASP A 29 -4.93 1.58 6.82
CA ASP A 29 -5.84 2.72 6.91
C ASP A 29 -5.37 3.83 5.95
N HIS A 30 -6.30 4.70 5.53
CA HIS A 30 -6.04 5.85 4.65
C HIS A 30 -4.99 6.82 5.22
N LYS A 31 -4.86 6.88 6.56
CA LYS A 31 -3.85 7.71 7.23
C LYS A 31 -2.41 7.19 7.05
N ASP A 32 -2.26 5.91 6.69
CA ASP A 32 -0.95 5.27 6.52
C ASP A 32 -0.43 5.42 5.07
N VAL A 33 -1.15 6.12 4.19
CA VAL A 33 -0.79 6.25 2.78
C VAL A 33 -1.08 7.64 2.20
N ALA A 34 -0.20 8.11 1.32
CA ALA A 34 -0.45 9.24 0.44
C ALA A 34 -0.17 8.83 -1.00
N VAL A 35 -1.19 8.88 -1.87
CA VAL A 35 -1.08 8.45 -3.27
C VAL A 35 -0.99 9.67 -4.20
N GLY A 36 0.15 9.83 -4.86
CA GLY A 36 0.36 10.77 -5.95
C GLY A 36 0.14 10.13 -7.33
N ASP A 37 0.51 10.84 -8.39
CA ASP A 37 0.20 10.40 -9.76
C ASP A 37 0.94 9.14 -10.21
N LEU A 38 2.17 8.95 -9.73
CA LEU A 38 3.06 7.83 -10.12
C LEU A 38 3.57 7.02 -8.94
N THR A 39 3.39 7.51 -7.72
CA THR A 39 3.94 6.91 -6.50
C THR A 39 2.95 6.95 -5.35
N ALA A 40 2.96 5.91 -4.52
CA ALA A 40 2.31 5.87 -3.23
C ALA A 40 3.39 5.93 -2.13
N TYR A 41 3.22 6.84 -1.18
CA TYR A 41 4.02 6.90 0.03
C TYR A 41 3.27 6.15 1.14
N VAL A 42 3.84 5.08 1.67
CA VAL A 42 3.21 4.23 2.70
C VAL A 42 4.01 4.26 3.99
N LEU A 43 3.32 4.26 5.13
CA LEU A 43 3.89 4.11 6.46
C LEU A 43 3.84 2.63 6.87
N VAL A 44 5.01 2.03 7.03
CA VAL A 44 5.16 0.59 7.31
C VAL A 44 5.97 0.43 8.59
N ARG A 45 5.53 -0.46 9.48
CA ARG A 45 6.34 -0.82 10.66
C ARG A 45 7.42 -1.81 10.28
N ASP A 46 8.65 -1.49 10.64
CA ASP A 46 9.75 -2.44 10.54
C ASP A 46 9.66 -3.53 11.63
N PRO A 47 10.47 -4.60 11.57
CA PRO A 47 10.46 -5.67 12.58
C PRO A 47 10.82 -5.21 14.01
N ARG A 48 11.33 -3.99 14.17
CA ARG A 48 11.62 -3.38 15.47
C ARG A 48 10.46 -2.51 15.97
N GLY A 49 9.36 -2.46 15.22
CA GLY A 49 8.15 -1.69 15.53
C GLY A 49 8.21 -0.22 15.13
N ILE A 50 9.28 0.23 14.46
CA ILE A 50 9.47 1.63 14.08
C ILE A 50 8.72 1.91 12.77
N LEU A 51 7.94 2.99 12.74
CA LEU A 51 7.27 3.45 11.52
C LEU A 51 8.30 4.05 10.55
N ARG A 52 8.29 3.57 9.31
CA ARG A 52 9.13 4.06 8.22
C ARG A 52 8.28 4.35 7.00
N GLY A 53 8.49 5.52 6.42
CA GLY A 53 7.93 5.87 5.13
C GLY A 53 8.64 5.17 3.99
N THR A 54 7.88 4.59 3.08
CA THR A 54 8.40 3.90 1.89
C THR A 54 7.68 4.42 0.65
N HIS A 55 8.45 4.74 -0.40
CA HIS A 55 7.90 5.11 -1.69
C HIS A 55 7.71 3.86 -2.55
N LEU A 56 6.48 3.66 -3.05
CA LEU A 56 6.11 2.57 -3.94
C LEU A 56 5.71 3.14 -5.29
N SER A 57 6.36 2.71 -6.37
CA SER A 57 5.97 3.10 -7.73
C SER A 57 4.69 2.36 -8.13
N LEU A 58 3.64 3.10 -8.54
CA LEU A 58 2.35 2.50 -8.94
C LEU A 58 2.52 1.54 -10.12
N VAL A 59 3.41 1.86 -11.05
CA VAL A 59 3.75 1.04 -12.22
C VAL A 59 4.42 -0.30 -11.87
N CYS A 60 4.97 -0.41 -10.66
CA CYS A 60 5.63 -1.62 -10.15
C CYS A 60 4.69 -2.45 -9.26
N MET A 61 3.46 -1.99 -9.00
CA MET A 61 2.49 -2.75 -8.21
C MET A 61 1.95 -3.90 -9.05
N ALA A 62 2.25 -5.13 -8.64
CA ALA A 62 1.80 -6.34 -9.30
C ALA A 62 0.35 -6.70 -8.89
N SER A 63 0.01 -6.53 -7.61
CA SER A 63 -1.36 -6.74 -7.11
C SER A 63 -1.64 -5.90 -5.87
N VAL A 64 -2.92 -5.65 -5.62
CA VAL A 64 -3.44 -5.06 -4.38
C VAL A 64 -4.62 -5.92 -3.97
N GLU A 65 -4.52 -6.51 -2.77
CA GLU A 65 -5.50 -7.46 -2.25
C GLU A 65 -6.12 -6.91 -0.97
N GLU A 66 -7.44 -6.95 -0.83
CA GLU A 66 -8.11 -6.66 0.43
C GLU A 66 -7.74 -7.73 1.47
N LEU A 67 -7.35 -7.29 2.66
CA LEU A 67 -7.18 -8.15 3.81
C LEU A 67 -8.53 -8.20 4.54
N GLN A 68 -9.44 -9.07 4.06
CA GLN A 68 -10.65 -9.36 4.81
C GLN A 68 -10.28 -9.90 6.20
N GLU A 69 -10.81 -9.30 7.26
CA GLU A 69 -10.98 -10.04 8.52
C GLU A 69 -11.99 -11.16 8.24
N ALA A 70 -11.52 -12.40 8.37
CA ALA A 70 -12.34 -13.61 8.29
C ALA A 70 -13.33 -13.71 9.46
#